data_AF-A0A2G6E1Y6-F1
#
_entry.id   AF-A0A2G6E1Y6-F1
#
_cell.length_a   1.000
_cell.length_b   1.000
_cell.length_c   1.000
_cell.angle_alpha   90.00
_cell.angle_beta   90.00
_cell.angle_gamma   90.00
#
_symmetry.space_group_name_H-M   'P 1'
#
loop_
_entity.id
_entity.type
_entity.pdbx_description
1 polymer ?
#
loop_
_entity_poly.entity_id
_entity_poly.type
_entity_poly.pdbx_seq_one_letter_code
_entity_poly.pdbx_strand_id
1 'polypeptide(L)'
;MHYTARALLVIMMAALLCFSGCHDDKKNSGISGPPDKTDGLALDPGQGNLAGRVVGTVYGRSLAGVTVSVNSRSVITESDGSFLLYGVGEGSLAVILSGEGIYPRTKVVNTARDGRSISVDAIETGSSFDLNFYRELARGNHPLERDIFPTHRWTNPQPPKFYINTNAAAAKDGTIDQWTIDATIRVLKEIVPIFTGNFYSAIDIEQRYFASDVSVAQIPDNAFVISFDDSLQLSGAYGLTYTIPDFISPTTSTIHKALVFVLDNDRYYKAANPSRIAFEEIVAHESGHGFGFRHSSEPKWGGKPSVMVKTGEFGGTYSLYDQLHMSIVYHRPAGNTDLDNDPLPGSNARALNAGPQVFLDQRAEQTLPAHERRALNRLQRFDIVEELLQQEGK
;
A
#
# COMPACT_ATOMS: atom_id res chain seq x y z
N MET A 1 -9.39 73.01 31.80
CA MET A 1 -9.02 73.69 30.53
C MET A 1 -9.15 72.67 29.41
N HIS A 2 -9.69 73.06 28.24
CA HIS A 2 -9.60 72.41 26.90
C HIS A 2 -10.02 70.91 26.78
N TYR A 3 -10.97 70.55 25.90
CA TYR A 3 -10.79 70.11 24.49
C TYR A 3 -9.82 68.90 24.34
N THR A 4 -10.04 67.86 23.51
CA THR A 4 -11.04 67.48 22.47
C THR A 4 -10.90 65.95 22.22
N ALA A 5 -11.55 65.18 21.34
CA ALA A 5 -12.62 65.23 20.31
C ALA A 5 -12.91 63.73 19.92
N ARG A 6 -13.92 63.29 19.16
CA ARG A 6 -15.26 63.74 18.69
C ARG A 6 -15.96 62.45 18.19
N ALA A 7 -17.22 62.22 18.53
CA ALA A 7 -18.05 61.24 17.79
C ALA A 7 -18.72 61.94 16.60
N LEU A 8 -18.87 61.25 15.46
CA LEU A 8 -19.67 61.74 14.34
C LEU A 8 -20.16 60.58 13.47
N LEU A 9 -21.41 60.68 13.02
CA LEU A 9 -22.17 59.64 12.32
C LEU A 9 -22.78 60.26 11.05
N VAL A 10 -22.58 59.65 9.89
CA VAL A 10 -23.19 60.08 8.61
C VAL A 10 -23.58 58.86 7.74
N ILE A 11 -24.84 58.47 7.90
CA ILE A 11 -25.85 58.24 6.84
C ILE A 11 -25.40 57.74 5.44
N MET A 12 -26.02 56.61 5.04
CA MET A 12 -26.36 56.12 3.69
C MET A 12 -25.68 56.72 2.43
N MET A 13 -25.14 55.83 1.61
CA MET A 13 -25.55 55.74 0.19
C MET A 13 -25.68 54.27 -0.23
N ALA A 14 -26.83 53.90 -0.79
CA ALA A 14 -27.04 52.61 -1.44
C ALA A 14 -27.07 52.83 -2.96
N ALA A 15 -26.07 52.31 -3.67
CA ALA A 15 -25.95 52.42 -5.12
C ALA A 15 -25.95 51.03 -5.75
N LEU A 16 -26.81 50.82 -6.74
CA LEU A 16 -26.76 49.63 -7.59
C LEU A 16 -25.47 49.66 -8.41
N LEU A 17 -24.70 48.58 -8.36
CA LEU A 17 -23.66 48.27 -9.33
C LEU A 17 -23.88 46.86 -9.87
N CYS A 18 -24.41 46.78 -11.10
CA CYS A 18 -24.51 45.53 -11.83
C CYS A 18 -23.12 45.11 -12.29
N PHE A 19 -22.61 44.00 -11.76
CA PHE A 19 -21.43 43.33 -12.30
C PHE A 19 -21.82 42.00 -12.93
N SER A 20 -21.50 41.86 -14.22
CA SER A 20 -21.60 40.62 -14.99
C SER A 20 -20.18 40.07 -15.21
N GLY A 21 -20.03 38.75 -15.09
CA GLY A 21 -18.75 38.05 -15.24
C GLY A 21 -17.98 37.92 -13.91
N CYS A 22 -17.36 36.78 -13.58
CA CYS A 22 -17.09 35.59 -14.39
C CYS A 22 -17.62 34.30 -13.74
N HIS A 23 -17.79 33.25 -14.55
CA HIS A 23 -18.04 31.90 -14.06
C HIS A 23 -16.69 31.25 -13.75
N ASP A 24 -16.28 31.28 -12.48
CA ASP A 24 -15.07 30.59 -12.02
C ASP A 24 -15.32 29.07 -12.02
N ASP A 25 -15.20 28.47 -13.20
CA ASP A 25 -14.99 27.03 -13.38
C ASP A 25 -13.68 26.65 -12.68
N LYS A 26 -13.78 26.37 -11.38
CA LYS A 26 -12.73 25.68 -10.62
C LYS A 26 -12.63 24.26 -11.16
N LYS A 27 -11.87 24.11 -12.25
CA LYS A 27 -11.30 22.85 -12.72
C LYS A 27 -10.36 22.32 -11.65
N ASN A 28 -10.96 21.73 -10.63
CA ASN A 28 -10.27 20.97 -9.61
C ASN A 28 -9.53 19.85 -10.34
N SER A 29 -8.20 19.91 -10.37
CA SER A 29 -7.36 18.92 -11.06
C SER A 29 -7.23 17.64 -10.23
N GLY A 30 -8.37 17.15 -9.75
CA GLY A 30 -8.49 15.81 -9.22
C GLY A 30 -8.20 14.81 -10.34
N ILE A 31 -7.52 13.72 -9.98
CA ILE A 31 -7.32 12.60 -10.87
C ILE A 31 -8.70 12.12 -11.32
N SER A 32 -8.97 12.19 -12.62
CA SER A 32 -10.22 11.70 -13.18
C SER A 32 -10.39 10.22 -12.85
N GLY A 33 -11.63 9.77 -12.64
CA GLY A 33 -11.93 8.34 -12.58
C GLY A 33 -11.35 7.60 -13.79
N PRO A 34 -11.06 6.29 -13.67
CA PRO A 34 -10.44 5.53 -14.75
C PRO A 34 -11.24 5.68 -16.05
N PRO A 35 -10.59 5.97 -17.19
CA PRO A 35 -11.28 6.20 -18.46
C PRO A 35 -12.15 5.00 -18.83
N ASP A 36 -13.31 5.24 -19.43
CA ASP A 36 -14.30 4.18 -19.62
C ASP A 36 -13.76 3.06 -20.52
N LYS A 37 -13.96 1.82 -20.07
CA LYS A 37 -13.02 0.72 -20.29
C LYS A 37 -13.06 0.14 -21.70
N THR A 38 -14.02 0.55 -22.51
CA THR A 38 -14.20 0.10 -23.91
C THR A 38 -14.67 1.22 -24.84
N ASP A 39 -14.54 2.49 -24.44
CA ASP A 39 -15.19 3.60 -25.16
C ASP A 39 -14.66 3.77 -26.61
N GLY A 40 -15.57 3.64 -27.57
CA GLY A 40 -15.28 3.63 -29.02
C GLY A 40 -14.93 2.26 -29.64
N LEU A 41 -14.83 1.19 -28.85
CA LEU A 41 -14.65 -0.17 -29.38
C LEU A 41 -15.99 -0.77 -29.84
N ALA A 42 -15.96 -1.64 -30.85
CA ALA A 42 -17.10 -2.48 -31.18
C ALA A 42 -17.40 -3.45 -30.02
N LEU A 43 -18.67 -3.62 -29.66
CA LEU A 43 -19.07 -4.47 -28.52
C LEU A 43 -18.78 -5.97 -28.73
N ASP A 44 -18.72 -6.42 -29.98
CA ASP A 44 -18.20 -7.73 -30.40
C ASP A 44 -17.37 -7.54 -31.69
N PRO A 45 -16.07 -7.92 -31.72
CA PRO A 45 -15.25 -7.94 -32.92
C PRO A 45 -15.52 -9.17 -33.83
N GLY A 46 -16.49 -10.01 -33.46
CA GLY A 46 -16.88 -11.21 -34.16
C GLY A 46 -16.26 -12.48 -33.58
N GLN A 47 -16.90 -13.62 -33.87
CA GLN A 47 -16.48 -14.91 -33.34
C GLN A 47 -15.03 -15.25 -33.70
N GLY A 48 -14.27 -15.72 -32.70
CA GLY A 48 -12.86 -16.04 -32.80
C GLY A 48 -11.91 -14.85 -32.69
N ASN A 49 -12.39 -13.60 -32.71
CA ASN A 49 -11.57 -12.39 -32.69
C ASN A 49 -11.44 -11.77 -31.27
N LEU A 50 -10.47 -10.89 -31.09
CA LEU A 50 -10.26 -10.10 -29.88
C LEU A 50 -9.88 -8.67 -30.28
N ALA A 51 -10.66 -7.68 -29.83
CA ALA A 51 -10.35 -6.27 -29.98
C ALA A 51 -10.00 -5.66 -28.62
N GLY A 52 -9.38 -4.49 -28.63
CA GLY A 52 -9.15 -3.75 -27.41
C GLY A 52 -8.48 -2.41 -27.60
N ARG A 53 -8.15 -1.78 -26.48
CA ARG A 53 -7.24 -0.63 -26.41
C ARG A 53 -6.16 -0.90 -25.37
N VAL A 54 -4.91 -0.56 -25.70
CA VAL A 54 -3.79 -0.56 -24.75
C VAL A 54 -3.63 0.84 -24.16
N VAL A 55 -3.52 0.93 -22.84
CA VAL A 55 -3.36 2.18 -22.09
C VAL A 55 -2.17 2.15 -21.13
N GLY A 56 -1.62 3.30 -20.80
CA GLY A 56 -0.57 3.46 -19.81
C GLY A 56 -1.10 3.24 -18.41
N THR A 57 -0.45 2.36 -17.63
CA THR A 57 -0.82 2.12 -16.24
C THR A 57 -0.61 3.38 -15.38
N VAL A 58 0.41 4.20 -15.67
CA VAL A 58 0.75 5.37 -14.83
C VAL A 58 -0.06 6.61 -15.22
N TYR A 59 -0.28 6.86 -16.52
CA TYR A 59 -0.94 8.09 -16.98
C TYR A 59 -2.32 7.87 -17.63
N GLY A 60 -2.82 6.64 -17.75
CA GLY A 60 -4.11 6.32 -18.38
C GLY A 60 -4.19 6.64 -19.88
N ARG A 61 -3.08 7.01 -20.52
CA ARG A 61 -3.01 7.44 -21.92
C ARG A 61 -3.01 6.24 -22.85
N SER A 62 -3.67 6.35 -24.00
CA SER A 62 -3.50 5.37 -25.09
C SER A 62 -2.04 5.14 -25.47
N LEU A 63 -1.64 3.88 -25.64
CA LEU A 63 -0.29 3.49 -26.05
C LEU A 63 -0.28 2.98 -27.49
N ALA A 64 0.21 3.81 -28.40
CA ALA A 64 0.44 3.47 -29.81
C ALA A 64 1.76 2.70 -29.99
N GLY A 65 1.86 1.89 -31.05
CA GLY A 65 3.11 1.18 -31.38
C GLY A 65 3.43 -0.03 -30.50
N VAL A 66 2.54 -0.42 -29.58
CA VAL A 66 2.69 -1.62 -28.75
C VAL A 66 2.32 -2.85 -29.57
N THR A 67 3.18 -3.87 -29.56
CA THR A 67 2.84 -5.18 -30.13
C THR A 67 1.94 -5.93 -29.16
N VAL A 68 0.72 -6.23 -29.59
CA VAL A 68 -0.23 -7.11 -28.89
C VAL A 68 -0.17 -8.48 -29.53
N SER A 69 -0.03 -9.53 -28.73
CA SER A 69 0.06 -10.90 -29.24
C SER A 69 -0.72 -11.91 -28.41
N VAL A 70 -1.29 -12.91 -29.08
CA VAL A 70 -2.05 -14.03 -28.51
C VAL A 70 -1.79 -15.27 -29.36
N ASN A 71 -1.35 -16.37 -28.76
CA ASN A 71 -0.94 -17.59 -29.47
C ASN A 71 0.09 -17.25 -30.58
N SER A 72 -0.18 -17.60 -31.83
CA SER A 72 0.65 -17.26 -33.00
C SER A 72 0.18 -16.02 -33.78
N ARG A 73 -0.68 -15.18 -33.17
CA ARG A 73 -1.19 -13.94 -33.76
C ARG A 73 -0.54 -12.73 -33.10
N SER A 74 -0.24 -11.69 -33.87
CA SER A 74 0.20 -10.39 -33.39
C SER A 74 -0.34 -9.25 -34.25
N VAL A 75 -0.43 -8.06 -33.64
CA VAL A 75 -0.80 -6.79 -34.25
C VAL A 75 -0.10 -5.66 -33.50
N ILE A 76 0.06 -4.49 -34.11
CA ILE A 76 0.62 -3.29 -33.47
C ILE A 76 -0.52 -2.30 -33.20
N THR A 77 -0.55 -1.65 -32.04
CA THR A 77 -1.61 -0.70 -31.69
C THR A 77 -1.57 0.58 -32.53
N GLU A 78 -2.76 1.07 -32.88
CA GLU A 78 -2.95 2.32 -33.62
C GLU A 78 -2.65 3.57 -32.75
N SER A 79 -2.74 4.76 -33.32
CA SER A 79 -2.42 6.03 -32.64
C SER A 79 -3.30 6.34 -31.42
N ASP A 80 -4.50 5.77 -31.35
CA ASP A 80 -5.42 5.82 -30.21
C ASP A 80 -5.25 4.62 -29.24
N GLY A 81 -4.22 3.80 -29.45
CA GLY A 81 -3.95 2.58 -28.69
C GLY A 81 -4.84 1.38 -29.03
N SER A 82 -5.75 1.49 -30.00
CA SER A 82 -6.66 0.38 -30.35
C SER A 82 -5.94 -0.77 -31.08
N PHE A 83 -6.53 -1.96 -31.03
CA PHE A 83 -6.08 -3.13 -31.77
C PHE A 83 -7.22 -4.10 -32.12
N LEU A 84 -7.00 -4.93 -33.13
CA LEU A 84 -7.87 -6.06 -33.50
C LEU A 84 -7.03 -7.28 -33.92
N LEU A 85 -7.18 -8.39 -33.20
CA LEU A 85 -6.56 -9.68 -33.48
C LEU A 85 -7.61 -10.66 -34.01
N TYR A 86 -7.38 -11.18 -35.21
CA TYR A 86 -8.27 -12.13 -35.87
C TYR A 86 -7.92 -13.59 -35.54
N GLY A 87 -8.95 -14.41 -35.29
CA GLY A 87 -8.80 -15.87 -35.14
C GLY A 87 -7.84 -16.28 -34.03
N VAL A 88 -8.01 -15.71 -32.83
CA VAL A 88 -7.31 -16.09 -31.59
C VAL A 88 -8.04 -17.20 -30.81
N GLY A 89 -9.35 -17.37 -31.02
CA GLY A 89 -10.15 -18.45 -30.45
C GLY A 89 -11.12 -18.02 -29.34
N GLU A 90 -11.28 -18.90 -28.34
CA GLU A 90 -12.18 -18.79 -27.19
C GLU A 90 -11.54 -19.40 -25.93
N GLY A 91 -12.03 -18.98 -24.76
CA GLY A 91 -11.57 -19.46 -23.45
C GLY A 91 -10.61 -18.50 -22.77
N SER A 92 -9.64 -19.03 -22.03
CA SER A 92 -8.61 -18.21 -21.36
C SER A 92 -7.42 -18.00 -22.29
N LEU A 93 -7.24 -16.76 -22.75
CA LEU A 93 -6.15 -16.29 -23.59
C LEU A 93 -5.07 -15.61 -22.74
N ALA A 94 -3.80 -15.82 -23.09
CA ALA A 94 -2.71 -14.99 -22.63
C ALA A 94 -2.48 -13.87 -23.65
N VAL A 95 -2.74 -12.61 -23.25
CA VAL A 95 -2.48 -11.42 -24.05
C VAL A 95 -1.13 -10.86 -23.63
N ILE A 96 -0.15 -10.93 -24.54
CA ILE A 96 1.23 -10.49 -24.30
C ILE A 96 1.45 -9.15 -25.02
N LEU A 97 1.84 -8.14 -24.26
CA LEU A 97 2.21 -6.80 -24.72
C LEU A 97 3.73 -6.62 -24.71
N SER A 98 4.29 -6.07 -25.78
CA SER A 98 5.72 -5.73 -25.87
C SER A 98 6.01 -4.52 -26.77
N GLY A 99 7.09 -3.80 -26.47
CA GLY A 99 7.57 -2.63 -27.21
C GLY A 99 8.59 -1.85 -26.38
N GLU A 100 9.39 -0.98 -27.01
CA GLU A 100 10.47 -0.25 -26.33
C GLU A 100 9.96 0.73 -25.25
N GLY A 101 8.75 1.26 -25.42
CA GLY A 101 8.12 2.22 -24.52
C GLY A 101 7.41 1.62 -23.29
N ILE A 102 7.39 0.29 -23.12
CA ILE A 102 6.70 -0.38 -22.01
C ILE A 102 7.53 -1.50 -21.38
N TYR A 103 7.26 -1.81 -20.11
CA TYR A 103 7.66 -3.09 -19.55
C TYR A 103 6.78 -4.20 -20.17
N PRO A 104 7.35 -5.34 -20.61
CA PRO A 104 6.57 -6.43 -21.19
C PRO A 104 5.55 -6.99 -20.20
N ARG A 105 4.32 -7.24 -20.68
CA ARG A 105 3.20 -7.61 -19.82
C ARG A 105 2.39 -8.77 -20.37
N THR A 106 2.08 -9.74 -19.51
CA THR A 106 1.17 -10.85 -19.80
C THR A 106 -0.10 -10.66 -18.99
N LYS A 107 -1.24 -10.44 -19.66
CA LYS A 107 -2.58 -10.39 -19.04
C LYS A 107 -3.38 -11.64 -19.39
N VAL A 108 -4.05 -12.22 -18.39
CA VAL A 108 -4.99 -13.33 -18.60
C VAL A 108 -6.38 -12.78 -18.90
N VAL A 109 -6.97 -13.17 -20.03
CA VAL A 109 -8.31 -12.75 -20.47
C VAL A 109 -9.16 -13.97 -20.73
N ASN A 110 -10.29 -14.11 -20.05
CA ASN A 110 -11.25 -15.18 -20.28
C ASN A 110 -12.42 -14.66 -21.12
N THR A 111 -12.51 -15.06 -22.39
CA THR A 111 -13.46 -14.45 -23.34
C THR A 111 -14.94 -14.65 -23.00
N ALA A 112 -15.28 -15.58 -22.10
CA ALA A 112 -16.64 -15.82 -21.64
C ALA A 112 -17.04 -14.96 -20.41
N ARG A 113 -16.05 -14.48 -19.63
CA ARG A 113 -16.25 -13.60 -18.46
C ARG A 113 -15.94 -12.14 -18.78
N ASP A 114 -14.86 -11.90 -19.50
CA ASP A 114 -14.27 -10.58 -19.77
C ASP A 114 -14.70 -10.03 -21.15
N GLY A 115 -15.41 -10.83 -21.94
CA GLY A 115 -15.85 -10.50 -23.31
C GLY A 115 -14.74 -10.58 -24.36
N ARG A 116 -15.01 -10.02 -25.54
CA ARG A 116 -14.07 -9.98 -26.69
C ARG A 116 -13.51 -8.59 -27.00
N SER A 117 -13.95 -7.56 -26.29
CA SER A 117 -13.47 -6.18 -26.43
C SER A 117 -12.96 -5.69 -25.08
N ILE A 118 -11.65 -5.51 -24.96
CA ILE A 118 -10.96 -5.37 -23.67
C ILE A 118 -10.13 -4.09 -23.56
N SER A 119 -9.95 -3.60 -22.33
CA SER A 119 -8.83 -2.71 -21.99
C SER A 119 -7.70 -3.51 -21.34
N VAL A 120 -6.48 -3.25 -21.80
CA VAL A 120 -5.23 -3.78 -21.23
C VAL A 120 -4.34 -2.60 -20.90
N ASP A 121 -3.92 -2.49 -19.65
CA ASP A 121 -2.92 -1.50 -19.24
C ASP A 121 -1.50 -2.05 -19.46
N ALA A 122 -0.48 -1.20 -19.58
CA ALA A 122 0.93 -1.56 -19.48
C ALA A 122 1.75 -0.39 -18.89
N ILE A 123 2.79 -0.68 -18.11
CA ILE A 123 3.59 0.35 -17.45
C ILE A 123 4.61 0.93 -18.43
N GLU A 124 4.57 2.25 -18.59
CA GLU A 124 5.41 2.99 -19.53
C GLU A 124 6.85 3.13 -19.00
N THR A 125 7.87 2.76 -19.78
CA THR A 125 9.30 2.82 -19.37
C THR A 125 9.82 4.24 -19.19
N GLY A 126 9.16 5.23 -19.81
CA GLY A 126 9.43 6.66 -19.66
C GLY A 126 8.56 7.37 -18.62
N SER A 127 7.89 6.63 -17.73
CA SER A 127 7.08 7.21 -16.64
C SER A 127 7.88 7.47 -15.36
N SER A 128 7.20 7.93 -14.31
CA SER A 128 7.73 8.05 -12.95
C SER A 128 7.85 6.71 -12.20
N PHE A 129 7.59 5.58 -12.86
CA PHE A 129 7.73 4.24 -12.29
C PHE A 129 9.21 3.78 -12.27
N ASP A 130 9.63 3.10 -11.21
CA ASP A 130 10.95 2.50 -11.07
C ASP A 130 10.85 0.99 -10.75
N LEU A 131 11.31 0.16 -11.68
CA LEU A 131 11.25 -1.30 -11.59
C LEU A 131 12.07 -1.89 -10.44
N ASN A 132 13.19 -1.25 -10.06
CA ASN A 132 14.04 -1.76 -8.99
C ASN A 132 13.36 -1.49 -7.65
N PHE A 133 12.92 -0.25 -7.43
CA PHE A 133 12.15 0.12 -6.23
C PHE A 133 10.89 -0.72 -6.08
N TYR A 134 10.13 -0.97 -7.16
CA TYR A 134 8.98 -1.88 -7.13
C TYR A 134 9.34 -3.29 -6.66
N ARG A 135 10.44 -3.86 -7.18
CA ARG A 135 10.85 -5.23 -6.83
C ARG A 135 11.42 -5.34 -5.41
N GLU A 136 12.00 -4.28 -4.86
CA GLU A 136 12.28 -4.20 -3.42
C GLU A 136 10.96 -4.17 -2.65
N LEU A 137 10.22 -3.06 -2.77
CA LEU A 137 9.01 -2.73 -2.01
C LEU A 137 7.93 -3.82 -2.03
N ALA A 138 7.69 -4.44 -3.19
CA ALA A 138 6.58 -5.37 -3.38
C ALA A 138 6.98 -6.85 -3.35
N ARG A 139 8.28 -7.16 -3.35
CA ARG A 139 8.77 -8.53 -3.60
C ARG A 139 10.00 -8.97 -2.81
N GLY A 140 10.72 -8.09 -2.11
CA GLY A 140 11.89 -8.48 -1.30
C GLY A 140 13.23 -8.51 -2.04
N ASN A 141 13.31 -7.95 -3.26
CA ASN A 141 14.57 -7.86 -4.04
C ASN A 141 15.60 -6.86 -3.44
N HIS A 142 15.42 -6.45 -2.19
CA HIS A 142 16.37 -5.61 -1.46
C HIS A 142 17.65 -6.41 -1.13
N PRO A 143 18.87 -5.84 -1.18
CA PRO A 143 20.12 -6.62 -1.03
C PRO A 143 20.32 -7.35 0.31
N LEU A 144 19.52 -7.04 1.32
CA LEU A 144 19.47 -7.74 2.61
C LEU A 144 18.45 -8.89 2.65
N GLU A 145 17.33 -8.77 1.93
CA GLU A 145 16.26 -9.78 1.86
C GLU A 145 16.54 -10.85 0.79
N ARG A 146 17.04 -10.45 -0.38
CA ARG A 146 17.54 -11.28 -1.50
C ARG A 146 16.57 -12.25 -2.18
N ASP A 147 15.45 -12.58 -1.56
CA ASP A 147 14.40 -13.43 -2.14
C ASP A 147 13.39 -12.60 -2.94
N ILE A 148 12.93 -13.13 -4.08
CA ILE A 148 11.96 -12.45 -4.95
C ILE A 148 10.60 -13.14 -4.89
N PHE A 149 9.80 -12.80 -3.88
CA PHE A 149 8.49 -13.38 -3.60
C PHE A 149 7.42 -13.02 -4.65
N PRO A 150 6.31 -13.78 -4.75
CA PRO A 150 5.07 -13.30 -5.37
C PRO A 150 4.50 -12.10 -4.59
N THR A 151 3.63 -11.30 -5.22
CA THR A 151 2.93 -10.21 -4.51
C THR A 151 2.03 -10.75 -3.40
N HIS A 152 2.40 -10.44 -2.15
CA HIS A 152 1.61 -10.68 -0.94
C HIS A 152 0.86 -9.38 -0.60
N ARG A 153 -0.47 -9.42 -0.51
CA ARG A 153 -1.30 -8.23 -0.23
C ARG A 153 -2.70 -8.63 0.22
N TRP A 154 -3.52 -7.69 0.70
CA TRP A 154 -4.96 -7.95 0.87
C TRP A 154 -5.68 -7.97 -0.49
N THR A 155 -6.52 -8.97 -0.75
CA THR A 155 -7.25 -9.11 -2.04
C THR A 155 -8.77 -9.19 -1.91
N ASN A 156 -9.30 -9.23 -0.68
CA ASN A 156 -10.73 -9.20 -0.40
C ASN A 156 -11.32 -7.85 -0.87
N PRO A 157 -12.42 -7.80 -1.65
CA PRO A 157 -13.07 -6.53 -2.03
C PRO A 157 -13.65 -5.74 -0.84
N GLN A 158 -13.84 -6.38 0.31
CA GLN A 158 -14.09 -5.70 1.58
C GLN A 158 -12.75 -5.47 2.29
N PRO A 159 -12.52 -4.30 2.93
CA PRO A 159 -11.34 -4.09 3.75
C PRO A 159 -11.27 -5.09 4.92
N PRO A 160 -10.06 -5.38 5.45
CA PRO A 160 -9.96 -6.02 6.74
C PRO A 160 -10.59 -5.14 7.83
N LYS A 161 -11.06 -5.76 8.90
CA LYS A 161 -11.57 -5.03 10.06
C LYS A 161 -10.39 -4.58 10.92
N PHE A 162 -10.25 -3.26 11.09
CA PHE A 162 -9.14 -2.69 11.84
C PHE A 162 -9.47 -2.64 13.33
N TYR A 163 -8.50 -3.02 14.14
CA TYR A 163 -8.58 -2.98 15.60
C TYR A 163 -7.39 -2.22 16.18
N ILE A 164 -7.64 -1.30 17.10
CA ILE A 164 -6.63 -0.76 18.01
C ILE A 164 -6.72 -1.54 19.32
N ASN A 165 -5.68 -2.27 19.69
CA ASN A 165 -5.63 -3.00 20.95
C ASN A 165 -5.47 -2.03 22.11
N THR A 166 -6.40 -2.04 23.05
CA THR A 166 -6.37 -1.19 24.26
C THR A 166 -5.78 -1.90 25.49
N ASN A 167 -5.12 -3.04 25.30
CA ASN A 167 -4.39 -3.73 26.36
C ASN A 167 -3.03 -3.08 26.67
N ALA A 168 -2.99 -2.20 27.66
CA ALA A 168 -1.79 -1.49 28.09
C ALA A 168 -0.81 -2.30 28.98
N ALA A 169 -1.02 -3.61 29.17
CA ALA A 169 -0.17 -4.44 30.04
C ALA A 169 1.31 -4.54 29.59
N ALA A 170 1.58 -4.23 28.32
CA ALA A 170 2.91 -4.17 27.73
C ALA A 170 3.43 -2.72 27.51
N ALA A 171 2.71 -1.69 27.96
CA ALA A 171 3.18 -0.30 27.96
C ALA A 171 3.89 0.04 29.29
N LYS A 172 4.94 0.87 29.26
CA LYS A 172 5.85 1.05 30.41
C LYS A 172 5.21 1.73 31.63
N ASP A 173 4.18 2.55 31.45
CA ASP A 173 3.40 3.16 32.55
C ASP A 173 2.06 2.45 32.83
N GLY A 174 1.73 1.40 32.06
CA GLY A 174 0.48 0.67 32.18
C GLY A 174 -0.73 1.37 31.57
N THR A 175 -0.52 2.40 30.74
CA THR A 175 -1.55 3.06 29.95
C THR A 175 -1.20 3.08 28.46
N ILE A 176 -2.21 3.25 27.60
CA ILE A 176 -2.07 3.69 26.22
C ILE A 176 -2.92 4.96 26.16
N ASP A 177 -2.33 6.10 25.83
CA ASP A 177 -3.06 7.36 25.92
C ASP A 177 -4.00 7.59 24.70
N GLN A 178 -4.97 8.50 24.88
CA GLN A 178 -5.95 8.78 23.83
C GLN A 178 -5.31 9.47 22.60
N TRP A 179 -4.18 10.17 22.77
CA TRP A 179 -3.46 10.77 21.66
C TRP A 179 -2.78 9.70 20.79
N THR A 180 -2.16 8.68 21.39
CA THR A 180 -1.60 7.51 20.69
C THR A 180 -2.68 6.78 19.90
N ILE A 181 -3.86 6.57 20.48
CA ILE A 181 -5.02 5.96 19.80
C ILE A 181 -5.51 6.84 18.65
N ASP A 182 -5.73 8.15 18.87
CA ASP A 182 -6.24 9.08 17.86
C ASP A 182 -5.24 9.32 16.72
N ALA A 183 -3.94 9.36 17.02
CA ALA A 183 -2.86 9.43 16.04
C ALA A 183 -2.81 8.16 15.18
N THR A 184 -2.91 6.98 15.78
CA THR A 184 -2.98 5.70 15.05
C THR A 184 -4.21 5.64 14.13
N ILE A 185 -5.39 6.05 14.63
CA ILE A 185 -6.63 6.12 13.85
C ILE A 185 -6.52 7.11 12.69
N ARG A 186 -5.89 8.27 12.89
CA ARG A 186 -5.62 9.27 11.84
C ARG A 186 -4.70 8.69 10.76
N VAL A 187 -3.56 8.13 11.16
CA VAL A 187 -2.55 7.59 10.24
C VAL A 187 -3.13 6.46 9.40
N LEU A 188 -3.84 5.51 10.00
CA LEU A 188 -4.51 4.43 9.25
C LEU A 188 -5.50 4.98 8.22
N LYS A 189 -6.34 5.96 8.59
CA LYS A 189 -7.30 6.59 7.65
C LYS A 189 -6.63 7.42 6.55
N GLU A 190 -5.42 7.91 6.79
CA GLU A 190 -4.61 8.65 5.82
C GLU A 190 -3.90 7.70 4.84
N ILE A 191 -3.22 6.66 5.32
CA ILE A 191 -2.35 5.81 4.49
C ILE A 191 -3.11 4.74 3.71
N VAL A 192 -4.22 4.18 4.22
CA VAL A 192 -4.85 3.01 3.56
C VAL A 192 -5.37 3.31 2.15
N PRO A 193 -6.01 4.46 1.86
CA PRO A 193 -6.33 4.84 0.49
C PRO A 193 -5.09 5.02 -0.41
N ILE A 194 -3.94 5.41 0.15
CA ILE A 194 -2.67 5.57 -0.59
C ILE A 194 -2.03 4.21 -0.87
N PHE A 195 -1.77 3.44 0.18
CA PHE A 195 -1.12 2.12 0.16
C PHE A 195 -1.90 1.09 -0.68
N THR A 196 -3.23 1.21 -0.73
CA THR A 196 -4.07 0.32 -1.54
C THR A 196 -4.49 0.89 -2.89
N GLY A 197 -4.02 2.11 -3.25
CA GLY A 197 -4.40 2.76 -4.51
C GLY A 197 -5.89 3.06 -4.64
N ASN A 198 -6.58 3.29 -3.51
CA ASN A 198 -8.04 3.37 -3.36
C ASN A 198 -8.80 2.06 -3.60
N PHE A 199 -8.13 0.89 -3.63
CA PHE A 199 -8.83 -0.40 -3.52
C PHE A 199 -9.61 -0.49 -2.20
N TYR A 200 -9.08 0.09 -1.12
CA TYR A 200 -9.83 0.49 0.08
C TYR A 200 -9.82 2.01 0.21
N SER A 201 -10.88 2.67 -0.23
CA SER A 201 -11.05 4.14 -0.14
C SER A 201 -11.46 4.64 1.26
N ALA A 202 -11.91 3.75 2.14
CA ALA A 202 -12.24 4.02 3.54
C ALA A 202 -12.10 2.73 4.37
N ILE A 203 -11.97 2.88 5.70
CA ILE A 203 -11.86 1.79 6.67
C ILE A 203 -12.63 2.09 7.96
N ASP A 204 -13.22 1.05 8.54
CA ASP A 204 -13.77 1.07 9.89
C ASP A 204 -12.73 0.57 10.89
N ILE A 205 -12.51 1.32 11.97
CA ILE A 205 -11.54 1.03 13.03
C ILE A 205 -12.27 0.97 14.37
N GLU A 206 -12.13 -0.14 15.09
CA GLU A 206 -12.67 -0.30 16.45
C GLU A 206 -11.55 -0.31 17.49
N GLN A 207 -11.77 0.31 18.65
CA GLN A 207 -10.98 0.00 19.84
C GLN A 207 -11.43 -1.35 20.41
N ARG A 208 -10.50 -2.23 20.76
CA ARG A 208 -10.81 -3.56 21.30
C ARG A 208 -9.73 -4.03 22.27
N TYR A 209 -10.11 -4.73 23.32
CA TYR A 209 -9.16 -5.38 24.21
C TYR A 209 -8.77 -6.77 23.68
N PHE A 210 -7.46 -7.03 23.54
CA PHE A 210 -6.87 -8.35 23.37
C PHE A 210 -5.78 -8.55 24.44
N ALA A 211 -5.96 -9.57 25.28
CA ALA A 211 -5.04 -9.91 26.37
C ALA A 211 -3.63 -10.28 25.87
N SER A 212 -2.63 -10.29 26.75
CA SER A 212 -1.24 -10.51 26.32
C SER A 212 -0.94 -11.96 25.93
N ASP A 213 -1.69 -12.90 26.51
CA ASP A 213 -1.74 -14.33 26.18
C ASP A 213 -2.60 -14.64 24.93
N VAL A 214 -2.88 -13.63 24.09
CA VAL A 214 -3.68 -13.82 22.87
C VAL A 214 -2.92 -14.60 21.81
N SER A 215 -3.40 -15.81 21.52
CA SER A 215 -2.94 -16.59 20.37
C SER A 215 -3.51 -16.05 19.05
N VAL A 216 -2.79 -16.30 17.97
CA VAL A 216 -3.20 -16.07 16.57
C VAL A 216 -4.62 -16.56 16.26
N ALA A 217 -5.04 -17.67 16.88
CA ALA A 217 -6.35 -18.28 16.67
C ALA A 217 -7.51 -17.48 17.30
N GLN A 218 -7.24 -16.63 18.30
CA GLN A 218 -8.23 -15.77 18.96
C GLN A 218 -8.41 -14.41 18.26
N ILE A 219 -7.46 -14.02 17.40
CA ILE A 219 -7.63 -12.86 16.50
C ILE A 219 -8.67 -13.21 15.42
N PRO A 220 -9.66 -12.34 15.15
CA PRO A 220 -10.65 -12.60 14.10
C PRO A 220 -10.03 -12.81 12.71
N ASP A 221 -10.75 -13.52 11.86
CA ASP A 221 -10.45 -13.64 10.43
C ASP A 221 -10.70 -12.31 9.70
N ASN A 222 -9.93 -12.03 8.64
CA ASN A 222 -9.95 -10.77 7.89
C ASN A 222 -9.74 -9.54 8.81
N ALA A 223 -8.71 -9.57 9.66
CA ALA A 223 -8.46 -8.57 10.70
C ALA A 223 -7.06 -7.95 10.64
N PHE A 224 -6.99 -6.65 10.93
CA PHE A 224 -5.74 -5.87 11.00
C PHE A 224 -5.65 -5.24 12.39
N VAL A 225 -4.73 -5.73 13.23
CA VAL A 225 -4.63 -5.32 14.64
C VAL A 225 -3.37 -4.48 14.85
N ILE A 226 -3.51 -3.25 15.33
CA ILE A 226 -2.40 -2.51 15.96
C ILE A 226 -2.41 -2.81 17.45
N SER A 227 -1.24 -3.07 18.03
CA SER A 227 -1.02 -3.29 19.45
C SER A 227 0.25 -2.57 19.92
N PHE A 228 0.39 -2.40 21.22
CA PHE A 228 1.44 -1.61 21.85
C PHE A 228 2.27 -2.49 22.77
N ASP A 229 3.58 -2.57 22.55
CA ASP A 229 4.50 -3.38 23.36
C ASP A 229 5.87 -2.69 23.51
N ASP A 230 6.05 -1.96 24.60
CA ASP A 230 7.31 -1.28 24.94
C ASP A 230 8.47 -2.26 25.21
N SER A 231 8.20 -3.55 25.37
CA SER A 231 9.23 -4.56 25.58
C SER A 231 10.02 -4.90 24.32
N LEU A 232 9.54 -4.54 23.11
CA LEU A 232 10.29 -4.63 21.85
C LEU A 232 11.67 -3.94 21.92
N GLN A 233 11.75 -2.85 22.71
CA GLN A 233 12.99 -2.12 22.95
C GLN A 233 14.08 -2.97 23.67
N LEU A 234 13.72 -4.10 24.30
CA LEU A 234 14.69 -5.06 24.84
C LEU A 234 15.44 -5.83 23.74
N SER A 235 14.78 -6.05 22.59
CA SER A 235 15.36 -6.59 21.36
C SER A 235 16.00 -5.50 20.49
N GLY A 236 15.94 -4.24 20.92
CA GLY A 236 16.36 -3.08 20.13
C GLY A 236 15.42 -2.75 18.97
N ALA A 237 14.18 -3.27 18.98
CA ALA A 237 13.17 -3.01 17.95
C ALA A 237 12.20 -1.89 18.34
N TYR A 238 11.73 -1.13 17.36
CA TYR A 238 10.64 -0.14 17.53
C TYR A 238 9.30 -0.59 16.96
N GLY A 239 9.32 -1.63 16.13
CA GLY A 239 8.13 -2.28 15.59
C GLY A 239 8.36 -3.76 15.33
N LEU A 240 7.28 -4.52 15.31
CA LEU A 240 7.21 -5.90 14.85
C LEU A 240 5.89 -6.09 14.12
N THR A 241 5.94 -6.52 12.86
CA THR A 241 4.75 -6.82 12.08
C THR A 241 4.71 -8.28 11.67
N TYR A 242 3.58 -8.94 11.93
CA TYR A 242 3.33 -10.34 11.60
C TYR A 242 2.11 -10.46 10.70
N THR A 243 2.29 -11.03 9.51
CA THR A 243 1.20 -11.27 8.56
C THR A 243 0.99 -12.76 8.30
N ILE A 244 -0.26 -13.15 8.09
CA ILE A 244 -0.68 -14.53 7.88
C ILE A 244 -1.46 -14.60 6.55
N PRO A 245 -1.03 -15.41 5.57
CA PRO A 245 -1.76 -15.60 4.34
C PRO A 245 -3.03 -16.47 4.51
N ASP A 246 -3.96 -16.32 3.58
CA ASP A 246 -5.10 -17.21 3.41
C ASP A 246 -4.65 -18.51 2.73
N PHE A 247 -4.56 -19.59 3.51
CA PHE A 247 -4.25 -20.94 3.03
C PHE A 247 -5.46 -21.68 2.42
N ILE A 248 -6.66 -21.10 2.46
CA ILE A 248 -7.92 -21.65 1.92
C ILE A 248 -8.17 -21.11 0.50
N SER A 249 -7.78 -19.86 0.24
CA SER A 249 -7.95 -19.22 -1.08
C SER A 249 -7.20 -19.96 -2.20
N PRO A 250 -7.80 -20.07 -3.41
CA PRO A 250 -7.12 -20.57 -4.60
C PRO A 250 -5.94 -19.71 -5.08
N THR A 251 -5.69 -18.57 -4.42
CA THR A 251 -4.47 -17.75 -4.53
C THR A 251 -3.87 -17.57 -3.13
N THR A 252 -2.89 -18.39 -2.78
CA THR A 252 -2.23 -18.50 -1.46
C THR A 252 -1.34 -17.31 -1.07
N SER A 253 -1.61 -16.13 -1.63
CA SER A 253 -0.85 -14.89 -1.43
C SER A 253 -1.75 -13.69 -1.09
N THR A 254 -3.01 -13.91 -0.70
CA THR A 254 -3.76 -12.86 0.01
C THR A 254 -3.45 -12.90 1.49
N ILE A 255 -3.23 -11.75 2.10
CA ILE A 255 -3.18 -11.61 3.56
C ILE A 255 -4.59 -11.87 4.12
N HIS A 256 -4.64 -12.53 5.27
CA HIS A 256 -5.85 -12.88 6.03
C HIS A 256 -5.87 -12.25 7.43
N LYS A 257 -4.70 -12.13 8.07
CA LYS A 257 -4.50 -11.41 9.33
C LYS A 257 -3.21 -10.61 9.29
N ALA A 258 -3.23 -9.42 9.88
CA ALA A 258 -2.02 -8.67 10.24
C ALA A 258 -2.08 -8.34 11.73
N LEU A 259 -0.98 -8.56 12.44
CA LEU A 259 -0.74 -8.09 13.80
C LEU A 259 0.49 -7.19 13.76
N VAL A 260 0.30 -5.93 14.10
CA VAL A 260 1.35 -4.91 14.20
C VAL A 260 1.56 -4.59 15.68
N PHE A 261 2.80 -4.61 16.14
CA PHE A 261 3.20 -4.19 17.47
C PHE A 261 4.15 -3.00 17.34
N VAL A 262 3.82 -1.90 18.01
CA VAL A 262 4.66 -0.68 18.05
C VAL A 262 5.01 -0.32 19.49
N LEU A 263 6.08 0.46 19.68
CA LEU A 263 6.34 1.12 20.96
C LEU A 263 5.29 2.20 21.20
N ASP A 264 4.69 2.22 22.40
CA ASP A 264 3.86 3.34 22.86
C ASP A 264 4.74 4.54 23.18
N ASN A 265 5.84 4.31 23.91
CA ASN A 265 6.54 5.38 24.60
C ASN A 265 7.62 6.06 23.73
N ASP A 266 7.31 7.28 23.27
CA ASP A 266 8.02 7.95 22.16
C ASP A 266 9.53 8.12 22.32
N ARG A 267 9.98 8.29 23.55
CA ARG A 267 11.38 8.44 23.93
C ARG A 267 12.25 7.29 23.46
N TYR A 268 11.72 6.08 23.30
CA TYR A 268 12.51 4.91 22.90
C TYR A 268 12.99 5.00 21.44
N TYR A 269 12.18 5.51 20.51
CA TYR A 269 12.65 5.79 19.15
C TYR A 269 13.28 7.20 19.03
N LYS A 270 12.87 8.17 19.85
CA LYS A 270 13.41 9.54 19.82
C LYS A 270 14.78 9.72 20.50
N ALA A 271 15.16 8.93 21.51
CA ALA A 271 16.35 9.19 22.33
C ALA A 271 17.68 9.26 21.55
N ALA A 272 17.79 8.56 20.41
CA ALA A 272 18.98 8.61 19.55
C ALA A 272 18.96 9.74 18.49
N ASN A 273 17.78 10.28 18.14
CA ASN A 273 17.64 11.56 17.40
C ASN A 273 16.17 12.05 17.52
N PRO A 274 15.86 13.04 18.36
CA PRO A 274 14.48 13.36 18.73
C PRO A 274 13.69 14.13 17.67
N SER A 275 14.36 14.59 16.61
CA SER A 275 13.72 15.30 15.48
C SER A 275 13.65 14.44 14.21
N ARG A 276 13.95 13.14 14.27
CA ARG A 276 14.02 12.27 13.10
C ARG A 276 12.88 11.27 12.92
N ILE A 277 12.29 10.76 14.01
CA ILE A 277 11.23 9.74 13.95
C ILE A 277 9.95 10.29 14.61
N ALA A 278 8.87 10.31 13.84
CA ALA A 278 7.52 10.55 14.35
C ALA A 278 6.87 9.22 14.78
N PHE A 279 5.90 9.28 15.70
CA PHE A 279 5.07 8.11 16.02
C PHE A 279 4.32 7.63 14.76
N GLU A 280 3.80 8.59 14.02
CA GLU A 280 3.07 8.39 12.78
C GLU A 280 3.89 7.73 11.66
N GLU A 281 5.21 7.93 11.64
CA GLU A 281 6.12 7.28 10.70
C GLU A 281 6.25 5.79 11.02
N ILE A 282 6.39 5.42 12.30
CA ILE A 282 6.42 4.01 12.74
C ILE A 282 5.08 3.33 12.43
N VAL A 283 3.96 3.95 12.82
CA VAL A 283 2.62 3.38 12.55
C VAL A 283 2.42 3.17 11.04
N ALA A 284 2.87 4.08 10.19
CA ALA A 284 2.77 3.94 8.74
C ALA A 284 3.71 2.86 8.18
N HIS A 285 4.96 2.77 8.65
CA HIS A 285 5.95 1.77 8.26
C HIS A 285 5.48 0.35 8.58
N GLU A 286 5.13 0.08 9.85
CA GLU A 286 4.63 -1.22 10.28
C GLU A 286 3.29 -1.56 9.61
N SER A 287 2.40 -0.58 9.41
CA SER A 287 1.19 -0.81 8.63
C SER A 287 1.51 -1.21 7.21
N GLY A 288 2.56 -0.67 6.59
CA GLY A 288 3.02 -1.06 5.24
C GLY A 288 3.40 -2.54 5.16
N HIS A 289 4.14 -3.05 6.14
CA HIS A 289 4.36 -4.49 6.30
C HIS A 289 3.04 -5.26 6.49
N GLY A 290 2.08 -4.69 7.23
CA GLY A 290 0.73 -5.23 7.40
C GLY A 290 -0.10 -5.28 6.10
N PHE A 291 0.23 -4.48 5.09
CA PHE A 291 -0.32 -4.56 3.74
C PHE A 291 0.50 -5.43 2.77
N GLY A 292 1.63 -5.97 3.22
CA GLY A 292 2.50 -6.89 2.46
C GLY A 292 3.69 -6.22 1.77
N PHE A 293 3.96 -4.95 2.06
CA PHE A 293 5.16 -4.26 1.56
C PHE A 293 6.41 -4.65 2.36
N ARG A 294 7.58 -4.46 1.75
CA ARG A 294 8.90 -4.90 2.20
C ARG A 294 9.89 -3.74 2.20
N HIS A 295 11.07 -3.92 2.78
CA HIS A 295 12.03 -2.83 2.87
C HIS A 295 12.58 -2.45 1.49
N SER A 296 12.90 -1.17 1.35
CA SER A 296 13.46 -0.58 0.14
C SER A 296 14.78 0.13 0.43
N SER A 297 15.65 0.20 -0.59
CA SER A 297 16.95 0.84 -0.48
C SER A 297 16.82 2.31 -0.06
N GLU A 298 17.66 2.74 0.87
CA GLU A 298 17.66 4.14 1.32
C GLU A 298 18.07 5.11 0.18
N PRO A 299 17.58 6.37 0.16
CA PRO A 299 17.94 7.34 -0.88
C PRO A 299 19.44 7.61 -0.99
N LYS A 300 20.17 7.53 0.14
CA LYS A 300 21.63 7.71 0.21
C LYS A 300 22.43 6.60 -0.49
N TRP A 301 21.78 5.47 -0.82
CA TRP A 301 22.35 4.37 -1.59
C TRP A 301 21.78 4.26 -3.01
N GLY A 302 20.99 5.26 -3.46
CA GLY A 302 20.38 5.31 -4.79
C GLY A 302 18.94 4.78 -4.87
N GLY A 303 18.36 4.37 -3.74
CA GLY A 303 16.93 4.04 -3.65
C GLY A 303 16.02 5.28 -3.68
N LYS A 304 14.75 5.13 -3.30
CA LYS A 304 13.74 6.20 -3.39
C LYS A 304 13.31 6.67 -2.00
N PRO A 305 12.82 7.92 -1.85
CA PRO A 305 12.06 8.31 -0.67
C PRO A 305 10.83 7.42 -0.57
N SER A 306 10.69 6.71 0.54
CA SER A 306 9.60 5.78 0.83
C SER A 306 9.43 5.67 2.34
N VAL A 307 8.22 5.49 2.83
CA VAL A 307 7.99 5.10 4.22
C VAL A 307 8.61 3.74 4.55
N MET A 308 8.79 2.86 3.55
CA MET A 308 9.41 1.53 3.69
C MET A 308 10.94 1.55 3.53
N VAL A 309 11.60 2.70 3.68
CA VAL A 309 13.04 2.72 4.02
C VAL A 309 13.19 2.61 5.54
N LYS A 310 14.41 2.41 6.03
CA LYS A 310 14.70 2.42 7.47
C LYS A 310 14.15 3.68 8.16
N THR A 311 13.28 3.48 9.15
CA THR A 311 12.53 4.53 9.84
C THR A 311 13.40 5.67 10.37
N GLY A 312 13.01 6.91 10.10
CA GLY A 312 13.75 8.14 10.43
C GLY A 312 14.77 8.59 9.40
N GLU A 313 14.87 7.90 8.26
CA GLU A 313 15.59 8.36 7.07
C GLU A 313 14.64 8.97 6.01
N PHE A 314 13.32 8.77 6.14
CA PHE A 314 12.29 9.42 5.32
C PHE A 314 11.58 10.58 6.06
N GLY A 315 11.07 10.37 7.28
CA GLY A 315 10.45 11.41 8.09
C GLY A 315 9.01 11.78 7.70
N GLY A 316 8.19 10.82 7.25
CA GLY A 316 6.79 11.03 6.85
C GLY A 316 5.97 9.74 6.73
N THR A 317 4.66 9.86 6.56
CA THR A 317 3.71 8.73 6.48
C THR A 317 3.70 8.00 5.14
N TYR A 318 3.98 8.70 4.03
CA TYR A 318 4.13 8.14 2.69
C TYR A 318 4.79 9.14 1.73
N SER A 319 5.34 8.64 0.62
CA SER A 319 5.89 9.43 -0.48
C SER A 319 5.06 9.30 -1.77
N LEU A 320 5.39 10.11 -2.79
CA LEU A 320 4.83 9.94 -4.15
C LEU A 320 5.29 8.64 -4.83
N TYR A 321 6.45 8.09 -4.44
CA TYR A 321 6.88 6.77 -4.89
C TYR A 321 6.03 5.68 -4.22
N ASP A 322 5.73 5.78 -2.93
CA ASP A 322 4.82 4.85 -2.24
C ASP A 322 3.45 4.85 -2.92
N GLN A 323 2.82 6.03 -3.04
CA GLN A 323 1.52 6.20 -3.69
C GLN A 323 1.46 5.56 -5.09
N LEU A 324 2.48 5.77 -5.92
CA LEU A 324 2.53 5.18 -7.25
C LEU A 324 2.72 3.65 -7.21
N HIS A 325 3.74 3.16 -6.51
CA HIS A 325 4.15 1.76 -6.63
C HIS A 325 3.22 0.84 -5.84
N MET A 326 2.78 1.25 -4.64
CA MET A 326 1.82 0.49 -3.83
C MET A 326 0.45 0.39 -4.52
N SER A 327 -0.01 1.46 -5.18
CA SER A 327 -1.24 1.42 -5.98
C SER A 327 -1.16 0.41 -7.13
N ILE A 328 0.00 0.29 -7.80
CA ILE A 328 0.22 -0.71 -8.85
C ILE A 328 0.15 -2.14 -8.27
N VAL A 329 0.79 -2.41 -7.13
CA VAL A 329 0.71 -3.72 -6.45
C VAL A 329 -0.75 -4.14 -6.19
N TYR A 330 -1.59 -3.19 -5.77
CA TYR A 330 -3.02 -3.43 -5.53
C TYR A 330 -3.89 -3.55 -6.80
N HIS A 331 -3.48 -2.95 -7.91
CA HIS A 331 -4.14 -3.10 -9.21
C HIS A 331 -3.67 -4.35 -9.99
N ARG A 332 -2.57 -5.00 -9.59
CA ARG A 332 -2.10 -6.27 -10.16
C ARG A 332 -2.77 -7.48 -9.48
N PRO A 333 -2.99 -8.61 -10.19
CA PRO A 333 -3.54 -9.81 -9.59
C PRO A 333 -2.73 -10.34 -8.40
N ALA A 334 -3.40 -11.09 -7.52
CA ALA A 334 -2.76 -11.80 -6.42
C ALA A 334 -1.77 -12.84 -6.95
N GLY A 335 -0.58 -12.91 -6.37
CA GLY A 335 0.42 -13.92 -6.74
C GLY A 335 1.10 -13.64 -8.08
N ASN A 336 1.09 -12.39 -8.53
CA ASN A 336 1.87 -11.94 -9.68
C ASN A 336 3.38 -12.17 -9.41
N THR A 337 4.07 -12.80 -10.36
CA THR A 337 5.46 -13.26 -10.21
C THR A 337 6.49 -12.37 -10.89
N ASP A 338 6.05 -11.24 -11.47
CA ASP A 338 6.90 -10.04 -11.60
C ASP A 338 6.06 -8.76 -11.56
N LEU A 339 6.55 -7.66 -12.11
CA LEU A 339 5.76 -6.44 -12.28
C LEU A 339 4.43 -6.72 -13.00
N ASP A 340 4.49 -7.53 -14.06
CA ASP A 340 3.47 -7.50 -15.11
C ASP A 340 3.17 -8.88 -15.74
N ASN A 341 3.35 -9.98 -15.00
CA ASN A 341 3.02 -11.32 -15.48
C ASN A 341 1.88 -11.94 -14.64
N ASP A 342 0.64 -11.62 -15.01
CA ASP A 342 -0.56 -12.18 -14.40
C ASP A 342 -0.47 -13.72 -14.36
N PRO A 343 -0.76 -14.38 -13.21
CA PRO A 343 -0.57 -15.82 -13.07
C PRO A 343 -1.48 -16.59 -14.01
N LEU A 344 -0.88 -17.30 -14.97
CA LEU A 344 -1.60 -18.08 -15.97
C LEU A 344 -2.51 -19.14 -15.31
N PRO A 345 -3.67 -19.50 -15.90
CA PRO A 345 -4.53 -20.54 -15.36
C PRO A 345 -3.79 -21.87 -15.18
N GLY A 346 -3.76 -22.40 -13.95
CA GLY A 346 -3.01 -23.61 -13.61
C GLY A 346 -1.51 -23.42 -13.38
N SER A 347 -0.99 -22.18 -13.36
CA SER A 347 0.41 -21.91 -13.05
C SER A 347 0.77 -22.19 -11.58
N ASN A 348 2.03 -22.59 -11.37
CA ASN A 348 2.57 -22.96 -10.06
C ASN A 348 2.87 -21.77 -9.12
N ALA A 349 2.28 -20.59 -9.34
CA ALA A 349 2.33 -19.50 -8.37
C ALA A 349 1.80 -19.95 -6.99
N ARG A 350 0.80 -20.86 -6.98
CA ARG A 350 0.31 -21.57 -5.79
C ARG A 350 1.35 -22.38 -5.02
N ALA A 351 2.43 -22.83 -5.66
CA ALA A 351 3.44 -23.67 -5.04
C ALA A 351 4.52 -22.86 -4.30
N LEU A 352 4.61 -21.55 -4.57
CA LEU A 352 5.35 -20.60 -3.75
C LEU A 352 4.47 -20.24 -2.54
N ASN A 353 4.31 -21.20 -1.63
CA ASN A 353 3.63 -20.98 -0.35
C ASN A 353 4.37 -19.88 0.41
N ALA A 354 3.78 -18.68 0.47
CA ALA A 354 4.09 -17.75 1.53
C ALA A 354 3.72 -18.45 2.85
N GLY A 355 4.72 -18.63 3.72
CA GLY A 355 4.42 -18.83 5.14
C GLY A 355 3.90 -17.54 5.76
N PRO A 356 3.56 -17.55 7.05
CA PRO A 356 3.46 -16.32 7.82
C PRO A 356 4.77 -15.52 7.69
N GLN A 357 4.68 -14.20 7.59
CA GLN A 357 5.84 -13.31 7.42
C GLN A 357 6.02 -12.46 8.67
N VAL A 358 7.24 -12.45 9.20
CA VAL A 358 7.67 -11.58 10.30
C VAL A 358 8.52 -10.46 9.72
N PHE A 359 8.29 -9.25 10.20
CA PHE A 359 9.14 -8.08 10.02
C PHE A 359 9.49 -7.57 11.41
N LEU A 360 10.77 -7.31 11.68
CA LEU A 360 11.28 -6.94 12.99
C LEU A 360 12.23 -5.76 12.87
N ASP A 361 11.76 -4.59 13.30
CA ASP A 361 12.31 -3.34 12.83
C ASP A 361 13.25 -2.71 13.86
N GLN A 362 14.55 -2.92 13.63
CA GLN A 362 15.63 -2.75 14.62
C GLN A 362 16.41 -1.44 14.50
N ARG A 363 16.80 -0.90 15.65
CA ARG A 363 17.75 0.21 15.77
C ARG A 363 18.90 -0.14 16.72
N ALA A 364 19.98 -0.66 16.12
CA ALA A 364 21.19 -1.23 16.76
C ALA A 364 22.02 -0.30 17.70
N GLU A 365 21.53 0.87 18.10
CA GLU A 365 22.34 1.95 18.69
C GLU A 365 21.96 2.34 20.13
N GLN A 366 20.83 1.87 20.69
CA GLN A 366 20.40 2.28 22.03
C GLN A 366 20.71 1.28 23.14
N THR A 367 21.76 1.58 23.91
CA THR A 367 22.00 0.88 25.19
C THR A 367 21.05 1.42 26.28
N LEU A 368 19.95 0.72 26.54
CA LEU A 368 19.05 1.03 27.64
C LEU A 368 19.76 1.10 29.00
N PRO A 369 19.55 2.16 29.81
CA PRO A 369 20.03 2.22 31.19
C PRO A 369 19.48 1.07 32.03
N ALA A 370 20.29 0.58 32.97
CA ALA A 370 19.97 -0.64 33.72
C ALA A 370 18.68 -0.57 34.56
N HIS A 371 18.22 0.64 34.94
CA HIS A 371 16.94 0.81 35.64
C HIS A 371 15.73 0.68 34.70
N GLU A 372 15.88 1.08 33.44
CA GLU A 372 14.83 0.97 32.40
C GLU A 372 14.69 -0.45 31.89
N ARG A 373 15.83 -1.13 31.66
CA ARG A 373 15.85 -2.56 31.35
C ARG A 373 15.16 -3.39 32.44
N ARG A 374 15.32 -3.00 33.72
CA ARG A 374 14.58 -3.57 34.86
C ARG A 374 13.11 -3.12 34.96
N ALA A 375 12.66 -2.11 34.22
CA ALA A 375 11.24 -1.79 34.09
C ALA A 375 10.60 -2.65 32.99
N LEU A 376 11.19 -2.67 31.79
CA LEU A 376 10.72 -3.47 30.66
C LEU A 376 10.73 -4.98 30.95
N ASN A 377 11.73 -5.50 31.68
CA ASN A 377 11.77 -6.90 32.16
C ASN A 377 10.70 -7.25 33.22
N ARG A 378 9.77 -6.33 33.54
CA ARG A 378 8.62 -6.57 34.44
C ARG A 378 7.26 -6.28 33.78
N LEU A 379 7.24 -5.91 32.50
CA LEU A 379 6.00 -5.79 31.73
C LEU A 379 5.48 -7.18 31.33
N GLN A 380 4.16 -7.31 31.19
CA GLN A 380 3.57 -8.52 30.63
C GLN A 380 3.60 -8.40 29.11
N ARG A 381 4.60 -9.04 28.48
CA ARG A 381 4.76 -9.08 27.02
C ARG A 381 3.62 -9.85 26.36
N PHE A 382 3.45 -9.67 25.06
CA PHE A 382 2.60 -10.55 24.27
C PHE A 382 3.29 -11.90 24.00
N ASP A 383 2.62 -13.02 24.25
CA ASP A 383 3.18 -14.37 24.08
C ASP A 383 3.64 -14.61 22.63
N ILE A 384 2.88 -14.09 21.66
CA ILE A 384 3.23 -14.14 20.24
C ILE A 384 4.51 -13.33 19.92
N VAL A 385 4.75 -12.21 20.61
CA VAL A 385 5.97 -11.40 20.42
C VAL A 385 7.18 -12.18 20.96
N GLU A 386 7.05 -12.83 22.12
CA GLU A 386 8.11 -13.72 22.61
C GLU A 386 8.34 -14.94 21.71
N GLU A 387 7.30 -15.52 21.11
CA GLU A 387 7.43 -16.64 20.17
C GLU A 387 8.21 -16.24 18.92
N LEU A 388 7.81 -15.15 18.25
CA LEU A 388 8.41 -14.71 17.00
C LEU A 388 9.86 -14.25 17.19
N LEU A 389 10.17 -13.54 18.28
CA LEU A 389 11.55 -13.20 18.66
C LEU A 389 12.42 -14.45 18.94
N GLN A 390 11.82 -15.55 19.40
CA GLN A 390 12.50 -16.84 19.56
C GLN A 390 12.59 -17.65 18.25
N GLN A 391 11.89 -17.26 17.18
CA GLN A 391 12.05 -17.84 15.85
C GLN A 391 13.17 -17.13 15.07
N GLU A 392 13.20 -15.80 15.09
CA GLU A 392 14.27 -14.95 14.51
C GLU A 392 15.67 -15.23 15.08
N GLY A 393 15.76 -15.74 16.32
CA GLY A 393 17.02 -16.04 17.00
C GLY A 393 17.64 -17.42 16.71
N LYS A 394 17.28 -18.11 15.62
CA LYS A 394 17.68 -19.50 15.32
C LYS A 394 18.29 -19.69 13.93
#